data_AF-F9FWC4-F1
#
_entry.id   AF-F9FWC4-F1
#
_cell.length_a   1.000
_cell.length_b   1.000
_cell.length_c   1.000
_cell.angle_alpha   90.00
_cell.angle_beta   90.00
_cell.angle_gamma   90.00
#
_symmetry.space_group_name_H-M   'P 1'
#
loop_
_entity.id
_entity.type
_entity.pdbx_description
1 polymer ?
#
loop_
_entity_poly.entity_id
_entity_poly.type
_entity_poly.pdbx_seq_one_letter_code
_entity_poly.pdbx_strand_id
1 'polypeptide(L)'
;MSPGVLDYAQFSRACREGDMSTVESIVTPQSRTPAFLHEGLFNALGSGNVDVARYLLDSGAPITKITPSWALAAPQGQQKPLFELFLQHGWSVNTPGFYGAVLLPSVIRAGNDALLDWFLENGADPNLGKQQDNRDRFGGPETNSCEALETAAEIGTVETVQKLLNAGAKIDNGAPLYHAAGACPPGSNPHAGLITSSKEFDGARISVMELLVKNGARVNDKLISRHMTAQYPIVNAVMVGAIERVKWLLSEGTDPDMKGQFGSARDYARKVSSDETKRVLQVL
;
A
#
# COMPACT_ATOMS: atom_id res chain seq x y z
N MET A 1 29.16 -23.96 21.31
CA MET A 1 28.38 -22.69 21.26
C MET A 1 28.46 -22.04 22.63
N SER A 2 28.71 -20.73 22.72
CA SER A 2 28.80 -20.03 24.00
C SER A 2 27.41 -19.86 24.64
N PRO A 3 27.30 -19.80 25.99
CA PRO A 3 26.02 -19.72 26.69
C PRO A 3 25.10 -18.59 26.21
N GLY A 4 25.66 -17.44 25.85
CA GLY A 4 24.89 -16.28 25.37
C GLY A 4 24.25 -16.45 23.98
N VAL A 5 24.78 -17.33 23.13
CA VAL A 5 24.19 -17.62 21.80
C VAL A 5 22.97 -18.53 21.93
N LEU A 6 22.99 -19.44 22.91
CA LEU A 6 21.87 -20.33 23.19
C LEU A 6 20.66 -19.56 23.76
N ASP A 7 20.92 -18.64 24.70
CA ASP A 7 19.91 -17.77 25.33
C ASP A 7 19.18 -16.90 24.29
N TYR A 8 19.92 -16.35 23.31
CA TYR A 8 19.33 -15.53 22.24
C TYR A 8 18.41 -16.31 21.29
N ALA A 9 18.84 -17.50 20.85
CA ALA A 9 18.04 -18.32 19.94
C ALA A 9 16.77 -18.84 20.63
N GLN A 10 16.90 -19.24 21.90
CA GLN A 10 15.77 -19.64 22.74
C GLN A 10 14.80 -18.47 22.95
N PHE A 11 15.30 -17.28 23.27
CA PHE A 11 14.50 -16.07 23.44
C PHE A 11 13.72 -15.70 22.19
N SER A 12 14.38 -15.66 21.03
CA SER A 12 13.75 -15.32 19.75
C SER A 12 12.63 -16.30 19.39
N ARG A 13 12.87 -17.60 19.65
CA ARG A 13 11.87 -18.65 19.46
C ARG A 13 10.69 -18.49 20.43
N ALA A 14 10.96 -18.28 21.72
CA ALA A 14 9.92 -18.07 22.72
C ALA A 14 9.03 -16.86 22.37
N CYS A 15 9.62 -15.77 21.90
CA CYS A 15 8.86 -14.60 21.45
C CYS A 15 7.95 -14.91 20.26
N ARG A 16 8.43 -15.72 19.31
CA ARG A 16 7.69 -16.14 18.11
C ARG A 16 6.59 -17.15 18.42
N GLU A 17 6.82 -18.05 19.38
CA GLU A 17 5.87 -19.11 19.75
C GLU A 17 4.88 -18.67 20.84
N GLY A 18 5.08 -17.48 21.43
CA GLY A 18 4.21 -16.97 22.49
C GLY A 18 4.48 -17.61 23.86
N ASP A 19 5.66 -18.21 24.06
CA ASP A 19 6.06 -18.82 25.33
C ASP A 19 6.45 -17.76 26.35
N MET A 20 5.44 -17.21 27.03
CA MET A 20 5.59 -16.16 28.04
C MET A 20 6.51 -16.59 29.19
N SER A 21 6.40 -17.85 29.64
CA SER A 21 7.22 -18.34 30.75
C SER A 21 8.70 -18.28 30.43
N THR A 22 9.09 -18.68 29.21
CA THR A 22 10.49 -18.58 28.78
C THR A 22 10.92 -17.13 28.60
N VAL A 23 10.08 -16.28 27.99
CA VAL A 23 10.36 -14.84 27.83
C VAL A 23 10.63 -14.17 29.18
N GLU A 24 9.75 -14.35 30.15
CA GLU A 24 9.89 -13.76 31.49
C GLU A 24 11.14 -14.27 32.21
N SER A 25 11.46 -15.57 32.08
CA SER A 25 12.65 -16.17 32.69
C SER A 25 13.96 -15.59 32.15
N ILE A 26 13.96 -15.15 30.90
CA ILE A 26 15.14 -14.57 30.22
C ILE A 26 15.24 -13.07 30.50
N VAL A 27 14.12 -12.35 30.56
CA VAL A 27 14.07 -10.88 30.69
C VAL A 27 14.14 -10.42 32.14
N THR A 28 13.41 -11.06 33.07
CA THR A 28 13.26 -10.58 34.45
C THR A 28 14.57 -10.58 35.26
N PRO A 29 15.43 -11.62 35.19
CA PRO A 29 16.60 -11.70 36.08
C PRO A 29 17.73 -10.69 35.78
N GLN A 30 17.72 -10.05 34.61
CA GLN A 30 18.80 -9.15 34.16
C GLN A 30 18.22 -8.01 33.33
N SER A 31 18.63 -6.77 33.59
CA SER A 31 18.26 -5.64 32.74
C SER A 31 18.77 -5.89 31.31
N ARG A 32 17.86 -6.21 30.39
CA ARG A 32 18.18 -6.39 28.97
C ARG A 32 18.29 -5.03 28.29
N THR A 33 19.09 -4.96 27.22
CA THR A 33 19.21 -3.73 26.44
C THR A 33 17.94 -3.48 25.63
N PRO A 34 17.59 -2.21 25.31
CA PRO A 34 16.47 -1.91 24.43
C PRO A 34 16.55 -2.64 23.08
N ALA A 35 17.77 -2.81 22.55
CA ALA A 35 18.00 -3.55 21.31
C ALA A 35 17.65 -5.04 21.44
N PHE A 36 18.04 -5.69 22.54
CA PHE A 36 17.70 -7.09 22.79
C PHE A 36 16.18 -7.29 22.86
N LEU A 37 15.48 -6.39 23.56
CA LEU A 37 14.02 -6.43 23.66
C LEU A 37 13.33 -6.13 22.33
N HIS A 38 13.90 -5.23 21.51
CA HIS A 38 13.39 -4.90 20.17
C HIS A 38 13.44 -6.10 19.21
N GLU A 39 14.49 -6.93 19.28
CA GLU A 39 14.60 -8.17 18.52
C GLU A 39 13.54 -9.21 18.96
N GLY A 40 13.29 -9.33 20.27
CA GLY A 40 12.16 -10.14 20.77
C GLY A 40 10.83 -9.61 20.25
N LEU A 41 10.64 -8.29 20.27
CA LEU A 41 9.42 -7.63 19.83
C LEU A 41 9.20 -7.86 18.34
N PHE A 42 10.23 -7.78 17.49
CA PHE A 42 10.15 -8.15 16.07
C PHE A 42 9.53 -9.54 15.86
N ASN A 43 10.02 -10.54 16.59
CA ASN A 43 9.54 -11.93 16.50
C ASN A 43 8.10 -12.07 17.01
N ALA A 44 7.75 -11.41 18.12
CA ALA A 44 6.41 -11.46 18.69
C ALA A 44 5.36 -10.78 17.77
N LEU A 45 5.70 -9.63 17.19
CA LEU A 45 4.82 -8.87 16.31
C LEU A 45 4.50 -9.64 15.03
N GLY A 46 5.51 -10.18 14.34
CA GLY A 46 5.30 -10.93 13.09
C GLY A 46 4.46 -12.19 13.29
N SER A 47 4.46 -12.77 14.49
CA SER A 47 3.65 -13.94 14.84
C SER A 47 2.30 -13.61 15.48
N GLY A 48 2.01 -12.34 15.79
CA GLY A 48 0.76 -11.94 16.42
C GLY A 48 0.66 -12.25 17.92
N ASN A 49 1.78 -12.44 18.63
CA ASN A 49 1.79 -12.74 20.06
C ASN A 49 1.62 -11.45 20.88
N VAL A 50 0.38 -11.00 21.00
CA VAL A 50 0.02 -9.71 21.64
C VAL A 50 0.51 -9.62 23.09
N ASP A 51 0.38 -10.69 23.87
CA ASP A 51 0.78 -10.68 25.29
C ASP A 51 2.30 -10.54 25.44
N VAL A 52 3.07 -11.29 24.64
CA VAL A 52 4.54 -11.16 24.62
C VAL A 52 4.95 -9.77 24.14
N ALA A 53 4.32 -9.25 23.09
CA ALA A 53 4.60 -7.90 22.60
C ALA A 53 4.35 -6.85 23.70
N ARG A 54 3.26 -6.98 24.46
CA ARG A 54 2.93 -6.11 25.60
C ARG A 54 4.01 -6.18 26.67
N TYR A 55 4.36 -7.38 27.12
CA TYR A 55 5.40 -7.57 28.13
C TYR A 55 6.74 -6.95 27.71
N LEU A 56 7.12 -7.10 26.44
CA LEU A 56 8.37 -6.53 25.93
C LEU A 56 8.33 -5.00 25.86
N LEU A 57 7.20 -4.41 25.46
CA LEU A 57 7.01 -2.94 25.46
C LEU A 57 7.01 -2.38 26.89
N ASP A 58 6.32 -3.04 27.82
CA ASP A 58 6.33 -2.70 29.26
C ASP A 58 7.73 -2.81 29.87
N SER A 59 8.54 -3.74 29.35
CA SER A 59 9.95 -3.92 29.74
C SER A 59 10.91 -2.93 29.07
N GLY A 60 10.41 -2.00 28.23
CA GLY A 60 11.20 -0.94 27.61
C GLY A 60 11.68 -1.22 26.18
N ALA A 61 11.09 -2.19 25.47
CA ALA A 61 11.31 -2.32 24.03
C ALA A 61 10.89 -1.03 23.30
N PRO A 62 11.74 -0.44 22.44
CA PRO A 62 11.41 0.80 21.75
C PRO A 62 10.46 0.57 20.57
N ILE A 63 9.47 1.46 20.40
CA ILE A 63 8.72 1.58 19.14
C ILE A 63 9.50 2.49 18.19
N THR A 64 10.43 1.90 17.45
CA THR A 64 11.18 2.61 16.39
C THR A 64 10.36 2.78 15.11
N LYS A 65 10.82 3.60 14.16
CA LYS A 65 10.17 3.90 12.87
C LYS A 65 9.74 2.68 12.03
N ILE A 66 10.41 1.53 12.19
CA ILE A 66 10.08 0.31 11.45
C ILE A 66 9.12 -0.61 12.22
N THR A 67 9.08 -0.51 13.55
CA THR A 67 8.36 -1.43 14.44
C THR A 67 6.89 -1.60 14.07
N PRO A 68 6.12 -0.53 13.78
CA PRO A 68 4.71 -0.68 13.43
C PRO A 68 4.47 -1.48 12.15
N SER A 69 5.40 -1.44 11.19
CA SER A 69 5.26 -2.19 9.94
C SER A 69 5.35 -3.71 10.12
N TRP A 70 6.02 -4.17 11.17
CA TRP A 70 6.14 -5.60 11.48
C TRP A 70 4.82 -6.22 11.92
N ALA A 71 3.95 -5.44 12.57
CA ALA A 71 2.62 -5.90 12.97
C ALA A 71 1.71 -6.20 11.76
N LEU A 72 1.97 -5.63 10.58
CA LEU A 72 1.22 -5.96 9.36
C LEU A 72 1.51 -7.38 8.83
N ALA A 73 2.59 -8.01 9.28
CA ALA A 73 2.88 -9.41 8.94
C ALA A 73 2.16 -10.41 9.86
N ALA A 74 1.57 -9.95 10.96
CA ALA A 74 0.81 -10.78 11.89
C ALA A 74 -0.45 -11.36 11.22
N PRO A 75 -0.99 -12.49 11.74
CA PRO A 75 -2.32 -12.95 11.35
C PRO A 75 -3.36 -11.84 11.47
N GLN A 76 -4.27 -11.70 10.49
CA GLN A 76 -5.20 -10.56 10.39
C GLN A 76 -5.97 -10.26 11.70
N GLY A 77 -6.40 -11.30 12.42
CA GLY A 77 -7.10 -11.16 13.70
C GLY A 77 -6.27 -10.56 14.84
N GLN A 78 -4.94 -10.58 14.74
CA GLN A 78 -4.02 -10.04 15.75
C GLN A 78 -3.47 -8.66 15.39
N GLN A 79 -3.63 -8.21 14.14
CA GLN A 79 -3.09 -6.92 13.71
C GLN A 79 -3.68 -5.75 14.49
N LYS A 80 -5.02 -5.67 14.60
CA LYS A 80 -5.69 -4.59 15.36
C LYS A 80 -5.28 -4.56 16.84
N PRO A 81 -5.32 -5.66 17.60
CA PRO A 81 -4.80 -5.69 18.97
C PRO A 81 -3.36 -5.20 19.12
N LEU A 82 -2.47 -5.53 18.17
CA LEU A 82 -1.08 -5.04 18.17
C LEU A 82 -1.00 -3.52 17.95
N PHE A 83 -1.82 -2.96 17.05
CA PHE A 83 -1.85 -1.50 16.85
C PHE A 83 -2.50 -0.74 18.02
N GLU A 84 -3.52 -1.31 18.65
CA GLU A 84 -4.09 -0.78 19.91
C GLU A 84 -3.04 -0.76 21.02
N LEU A 85 -2.22 -1.81 21.12
CA LEU A 85 -1.08 -1.84 22.03
C LEU A 85 -0.06 -0.74 21.71
N PHE A 86 0.29 -0.52 20.43
CA PHE A 86 1.22 0.57 20.10
C PHE A 86 0.67 1.96 20.49
N LEU A 87 -0.63 2.22 20.31
CA LEU A 87 -1.26 3.48 20.75
C LEU A 87 -1.11 3.68 22.27
N GLN A 88 -1.26 2.62 23.06
CA GLN A 88 -1.06 2.66 24.53
C GLN A 88 0.37 3.06 24.91
N HIS A 89 1.35 2.76 24.04
CA HIS A 89 2.75 3.15 24.19
C HIS A 89 3.14 4.39 23.39
N GLY A 90 2.17 5.25 23.04
CA GLY A 90 2.41 6.58 22.48
C GLY A 90 2.70 6.62 20.97
N TRP A 91 2.52 5.52 20.24
CA TRP A 91 2.46 5.56 18.79
C TRP A 91 1.18 6.25 18.31
N SER A 92 1.16 6.75 17.07
CA SER A 92 0.00 7.35 16.42
C SER A 92 -0.11 6.80 14.99
N VAL A 93 -1.33 6.68 14.46
CA VAL A 93 -1.60 6.17 13.11
C VAL A 93 -0.90 6.96 11.99
N ASN A 94 -0.58 8.23 12.23
CA ASN A 94 0.13 9.11 11.31
C ASN A 94 1.64 9.20 11.60
N THR A 95 2.17 8.42 12.54
CA THR A 95 3.61 8.42 12.86
C THR A 95 4.42 7.99 11.64
N PRO A 96 5.34 8.83 11.13
CA PRO A 96 6.11 8.51 9.94
C PRO A 96 7.23 7.51 10.23
N GLY A 97 7.33 6.53 9.34
CA GLY A 97 8.50 5.66 9.20
C GLY A 97 9.70 6.39 8.59
N PHE A 98 10.52 5.65 7.84
CA PHE A 98 11.61 6.23 7.07
C PHE A 98 11.07 7.00 5.86
N TYR A 99 11.71 8.14 5.53
CA TYR A 99 11.33 9.01 4.41
C TYR A 99 9.86 9.46 4.47
N GLY A 100 9.33 9.67 5.67
CA GLY A 100 7.93 10.08 5.86
C GLY A 100 6.88 8.99 5.68
N ALA A 101 7.24 7.75 5.32
CA ALA A 101 6.25 6.72 4.99
C ALA A 101 5.27 6.44 6.15
N VAL A 102 4.00 6.77 5.96
CA VAL A 102 2.89 6.41 6.87
C VAL A 102 2.36 5.01 6.55
N LEU A 103 1.64 4.39 7.49
CA LEU A 103 1.21 2.99 7.35
C LEU A 103 -0.04 2.80 6.49
N LEU A 104 -0.88 3.82 6.32
CA LEU A 104 -2.18 3.67 5.66
C LEU A 104 -2.09 3.03 4.26
N PRO A 105 -1.14 3.40 3.36
CA PRO A 105 -0.95 2.68 2.10
C PRO A 105 -0.60 1.19 2.26
N SER A 106 0.15 0.84 3.30
CA SER A 106 0.51 -0.56 3.60
C SER A 106 -0.65 -1.35 4.22
N VAL A 107 -1.51 -0.70 5.01
CA VAL A 107 -2.76 -1.29 5.51
C VAL A 107 -3.69 -1.64 4.35
N ILE A 108 -3.82 -0.76 3.35
CA ILE A 108 -4.59 -1.02 2.13
C ILE A 108 -4.01 -2.23 1.37
N ARG A 109 -2.68 -2.30 1.21
CA ARG A 109 -2.01 -3.45 0.57
C ARG A 109 -2.21 -4.77 1.32
N ALA A 110 -2.37 -4.73 2.64
CA ALA A 110 -2.63 -5.92 3.43
C ALA A 110 -4.05 -6.49 3.22
N GLY A 111 -4.97 -5.70 2.64
CA GLY A 111 -6.33 -6.15 2.32
C GLY A 111 -7.19 -6.52 3.55
N ASN A 112 -6.84 -5.98 4.72
CA ASN A 112 -7.61 -6.19 5.95
C ASN A 112 -8.55 -5.00 6.16
N ASP A 113 -9.78 -5.10 5.66
CA ASP A 113 -10.77 -4.01 5.72
C ASP A 113 -11.09 -3.59 7.16
N ALA A 114 -11.16 -4.53 8.11
CA ALA A 114 -11.39 -4.21 9.51
C ALA A 114 -10.25 -3.39 10.12
N LEU A 115 -9.00 -3.64 9.68
CA LEU A 115 -7.86 -2.82 10.10
C LEU A 115 -7.87 -1.45 9.42
N LEU A 116 -8.25 -1.37 8.14
CA LEU A 116 -8.41 -0.11 7.44
C LEU A 116 -9.45 0.78 8.13
N ASP A 117 -10.62 0.23 8.45
CA ASP A 117 -11.69 0.96 9.14
C ASP A 117 -11.19 1.50 10.48
N TRP A 118 -10.52 0.66 11.27
CA TRP A 118 -9.94 1.10 12.54
C TRP A 118 -8.87 2.19 12.38
N PHE A 119 -8.02 2.12 11.35
CA PHE A 119 -7.04 3.18 11.07
C PHE A 119 -7.73 4.51 10.75
N LEU A 120 -8.76 4.49 9.91
CA LEU A 120 -9.51 5.70 9.54
C LEU A 120 -10.30 6.26 10.74
N GLU A 121 -10.94 5.41 11.54
CA GLU A 121 -11.61 5.78 12.80
C GLU A 121 -10.67 6.45 13.81
N ASN A 122 -9.39 6.07 13.80
CA ASN A 122 -8.34 6.66 14.64
C ASN A 122 -7.61 7.84 13.98
N GLY A 123 -8.16 8.40 12.89
CA GLY A 123 -7.68 9.64 12.28
C GLY A 123 -6.47 9.47 11.36
N ALA A 124 -6.29 8.30 10.73
CA ALA A 124 -5.32 8.14 9.67
C ALA A 124 -5.65 9.10 8.52
N ASP A 125 -4.71 9.99 8.18
CA ASP A 125 -4.92 10.99 7.13
C ASP A 125 -4.58 10.41 5.75
N PRO A 126 -5.56 10.25 4.84
CA PRO A 126 -5.34 9.67 3.52
C PRO A 126 -4.50 10.56 2.59
N ASN A 127 -4.21 11.80 2.99
CA ASN A 127 -3.38 12.74 2.23
C ASN A 127 -1.90 12.70 2.67
N LEU A 128 -1.54 11.83 3.61
CA LEU A 128 -0.15 11.60 3.98
C LEU A 128 0.49 10.49 3.13
N GLY A 129 1.75 10.67 2.78
CA GLY A 129 2.54 9.64 2.10
C GLY A 129 4.03 9.86 2.23
N LYS A 130 4.80 8.94 1.65
CA LYS A 130 6.26 9.07 1.63
C LYS A 130 6.71 10.30 0.83
N GLN A 131 7.90 10.81 1.14
CA GLN A 131 8.54 11.88 0.39
C GLN A 131 8.78 11.45 -1.07
N GLN A 132 8.46 12.31 -2.03
CA GLN A 132 8.61 11.97 -3.46
C GLN A 132 10.08 11.84 -3.89
N ASP A 133 10.98 12.57 -3.25
CA ASP A 133 12.40 12.65 -3.60
C ASP A 133 13.33 12.05 -2.54
N ASN A 134 12.78 11.46 -1.47
CA ASN A 134 13.54 10.79 -0.40
C ASN A 134 14.66 11.67 0.20
N ARG A 135 14.43 12.98 0.32
CA ARG A 135 15.44 13.95 0.80
C ARG A 135 15.88 13.69 2.24
N ASP A 136 14.96 13.37 3.13
CA ASP A 136 15.25 13.19 4.56
C ASP A 136 14.76 11.83 5.04
N ARG A 137 15.72 10.94 5.34
CA ARG A 137 15.49 9.61 5.86
C ARG A 137 14.69 9.60 7.16
N PHE A 138 14.85 10.59 8.02
CA PHE A 138 14.19 10.66 9.33
C PHE A 138 13.06 11.70 9.39
N GLY A 139 12.86 12.45 8.31
CA GLY A 139 11.85 13.48 8.16
C GLY A 139 10.41 12.96 8.15
N GLY A 140 9.48 13.90 8.07
CA GLY A 140 8.04 13.64 8.12
C GLY A 140 7.35 13.44 6.76
N PRO A 141 6.00 13.38 6.80
CA PRO A 141 5.03 13.47 5.73
C PRO A 141 5.41 14.15 4.44
N GLU A 142 5.07 13.62 3.26
CA GLU A 142 4.38 14.50 2.31
C GLU A 142 2.93 14.69 2.79
N THR A 143 2.43 15.92 2.75
CA THR A 143 1.10 16.29 3.31
C THR A 143 0.04 16.53 2.23
N ASN A 144 0.46 16.64 0.97
CA ASN A 144 -0.43 16.63 -0.19
C ASN A 144 -0.16 15.38 -1.03
N SER A 145 -0.06 14.23 -0.39
CA SER A 145 0.10 12.94 -1.06
C SER A 145 -1.25 12.41 -1.52
N CYS A 146 -1.23 11.59 -2.57
CA CYS A 146 -2.37 10.79 -3.01
C CYS A 146 -2.09 9.28 -2.86
N GLU A 147 -1.00 8.89 -2.20
CA GLU A 147 -0.47 7.51 -2.19
C GLU A 147 -1.50 6.48 -1.68
N ALA A 148 -2.30 6.81 -0.67
CA ALA A 148 -3.34 5.92 -0.16
C ALA A 148 -4.44 5.70 -1.21
N LEU A 149 -4.95 6.78 -1.81
CA LEU A 149 -6.01 6.71 -2.82
C LEU A 149 -5.53 6.08 -4.13
N GLU A 150 -4.29 6.35 -4.57
CA GLU A 150 -3.66 5.71 -5.72
C GLU A 150 -3.47 4.21 -5.47
N THR A 151 -3.01 3.81 -4.28
CA THR A 151 -2.91 2.40 -3.90
C THR A 151 -4.28 1.73 -3.93
N ALA A 152 -5.31 2.35 -3.34
CA ALA A 152 -6.67 1.79 -3.36
C ALA A 152 -7.27 1.73 -4.77
N ALA A 153 -6.98 2.71 -5.62
CA ALA A 153 -7.42 2.73 -7.02
C ALA A 153 -6.78 1.58 -7.81
N GLU A 154 -5.50 1.30 -7.56
CA GLU A 154 -4.75 0.23 -8.24
C GLU A 154 -5.23 -1.17 -7.81
N ILE A 155 -5.31 -1.42 -6.50
CA ILE A 155 -5.48 -2.79 -5.97
C ILE A 155 -6.71 -2.99 -5.07
N GLY A 156 -7.33 -1.92 -4.57
CA GLY A 156 -8.45 -1.97 -3.63
C GLY A 156 -9.81 -2.13 -4.31
N THR A 157 -10.88 -2.20 -3.53
CA THR A 157 -12.26 -2.28 -4.05
C THR A 157 -12.90 -0.89 -4.17
N VAL A 158 -14.10 -0.81 -4.77
CA VAL A 158 -14.93 0.41 -4.75
C VAL A 158 -15.17 0.87 -3.31
N GLU A 159 -15.40 -0.08 -2.40
CA GLU A 159 -15.60 0.22 -0.98
C GLU A 159 -14.34 0.81 -0.34
N THR A 160 -13.15 0.23 -0.61
CA THR A 160 -11.87 0.77 -0.14
C THR A 160 -11.67 2.23 -0.60
N VAL A 161 -11.93 2.51 -1.88
CA VAL A 161 -11.81 3.86 -2.44
C VAL A 161 -12.84 4.80 -1.80
N GLN A 162 -14.08 4.34 -1.63
CA GLN A 162 -15.14 5.13 -0.98
C GLN A 162 -14.79 5.47 0.47
N LYS A 163 -14.21 4.53 1.23
CA LYS A 163 -13.74 4.75 2.61
C LYS A 163 -12.72 5.88 2.67
N LEU A 164 -11.73 5.88 1.78
CA LEU A 164 -10.71 6.93 1.72
C LEU A 164 -11.29 8.29 1.31
N LEU A 165 -12.19 8.32 0.33
CA LEU A 165 -12.87 9.57 -0.08
C LEU A 165 -13.72 10.13 1.08
N ASN A 166 -14.44 9.28 1.80
CA ASN A 166 -15.21 9.67 2.99
C ASN A 166 -14.30 10.20 4.12
N ALA A 167 -13.07 9.66 4.23
CA ALA A 167 -12.04 10.13 5.15
C ALA A 167 -11.32 11.41 4.67
N GLY A 168 -11.73 12.01 3.55
CA GLY A 168 -11.19 13.28 3.06
C GLY A 168 -9.98 13.15 2.14
N ALA A 169 -9.78 12.01 1.47
CA ALA A 169 -8.76 11.87 0.44
C ALA A 169 -9.02 12.86 -0.71
N LYS A 170 -8.01 13.67 -1.07
CA LYS A 170 -8.09 14.64 -2.16
C LYS A 170 -7.63 14.01 -3.47
N ILE A 171 -8.54 13.91 -4.43
CA ILE A 171 -8.25 13.38 -5.76
C ILE A 171 -7.18 14.20 -6.48
N ASP A 172 -7.22 15.53 -6.33
CA ASP A 172 -6.32 16.46 -7.03
C ASP A 172 -4.86 16.40 -6.53
N ASN A 173 -4.57 15.66 -5.45
CA ASN A 173 -3.20 15.47 -4.97
C ASN A 173 -2.36 14.56 -5.90
N GLY A 174 -3.00 13.80 -6.79
CA GLY A 174 -2.31 12.81 -7.62
C GLY A 174 -3.15 12.35 -8.82
N ALA A 175 -2.92 11.13 -9.27
CA ALA A 175 -3.56 10.58 -10.46
C ALA A 175 -4.21 9.20 -10.18
N PRO A 176 -5.17 9.08 -9.24
CA PRO A 176 -5.75 7.77 -8.90
C PRO A 176 -6.43 7.07 -10.09
N LEU A 177 -7.00 7.84 -11.03
CA LEU A 177 -7.59 7.27 -12.25
C LEU A 177 -6.54 6.61 -13.15
N TYR A 178 -5.32 7.18 -13.22
CA TYR A 178 -4.21 6.58 -13.96
C TYR A 178 -3.84 5.21 -13.37
N HIS A 179 -3.81 5.09 -12.04
CA HIS A 179 -3.51 3.85 -11.34
C HIS A 179 -4.61 2.79 -11.53
N ALA A 180 -5.89 3.16 -11.42
CA ALA A 180 -7.00 2.25 -11.71
C ALA A 180 -7.00 1.74 -13.16
N ALA A 181 -6.72 2.63 -14.13
CA ALA A 181 -6.67 2.27 -15.55
C ALA A 181 -5.52 1.29 -15.88
N GLY A 182 -4.39 1.37 -15.17
CA GLY A 182 -3.24 0.49 -15.32
C GLY A 182 -3.20 -0.73 -14.41
N ALA A 183 -4.24 -0.95 -13.59
CA ALA A 183 -4.24 -2.04 -12.63
C ALA A 183 -4.05 -3.41 -13.32
N CYS A 184 -3.16 -4.22 -12.76
CA CYS A 184 -2.88 -5.57 -13.25
C CYS A 184 -3.54 -6.61 -12.34
N PRO A 185 -4.06 -7.73 -12.88
CA PRO A 185 -4.56 -8.82 -12.05
C PRO A 185 -3.48 -9.34 -11.08
N PRO A 186 -3.84 -9.78 -9.86
CA PRO A 186 -2.89 -10.33 -8.90
C PRO A 186 -2.03 -11.45 -9.49
N GLY A 187 -0.72 -11.42 -9.22
CA GLY A 187 0.24 -12.39 -9.75
C GLY A 187 0.71 -12.13 -11.19
N SER A 188 0.20 -11.09 -11.86
CA SER A 188 0.70 -10.69 -13.19
C SER A 188 2.11 -10.12 -13.12
N ASN A 189 2.93 -10.42 -14.13
CA ASN A 189 4.22 -9.77 -14.33
C ASN A 189 4.18 -8.98 -15.65
N PRO A 190 4.02 -7.63 -15.61
CA PRO A 190 3.99 -6.80 -16.81
C PRO A 190 5.30 -6.82 -17.60
N HIS A 191 6.40 -7.29 -17.01
CA HIS A 191 7.69 -7.46 -17.69
C HIS A 191 7.85 -8.81 -18.39
N ALA A 192 6.98 -9.80 -18.10
CA ALA A 192 7.07 -11.14 -18.67
C ALA A 192 6.31 -11.30 -20.00
N GLY A 193 5.41 -10.37 -20.34
CA GLY A 193 4.64 -10.42 -21.58
C GLY A 193 3.35 -9.59 -21.50
N LEU A 194 2.54 -9.67 -22.57
CA LEU A 194 1.24 -9.01 -22.63
C LEU A 194 0.29 -9.61 -21.58
N ILE A 195 -0.19 -8.77 -20.66
CA ILE A 195 -1.17 -9.17 -19.65
C ILE A 195 -2.52 -9.33 -20.34
N THR A 196 -3.19 -10.46 -20.10
CA THR A 196 -4.60 -10.63 -20.48
C THR A 196 -5.46 -10.40 -19.25
N SER A 197 -6.17 -9.27 -19.23
CA SER A 197 -7.16 -8.97 -18.20
C SER A 197 -8.48 -9.69 -18.51
N SER A 198 -9.15 -10.22 -17.48
CA SER A 198 -10.49 -10.79 -17.65
C SER A 198 -11.54 -9.67 -17.68
N LYS A 199 -12.70 -9.93 -18.30
CA LYS A 199 -13.80 -8.94 -18.33
C LYS A 199 -14.31 -8.63 -16.93
N GLU A 200 -14.31 -9.61 -16.04
CA GLU A 200 -14.71 -9.45 -14.64
C GLU A 200 -13.74 -8.54 -13.89
N PHE A 201 -12.43 -8.72 -14.08
CA PHE A 201 -11.42 -7.85 -13.47
C PHE A 201 -11.52 -6.42 -14.02
N ASP A 202 -11.62 -6.27 -15.35
CA ASP A 202 -11.80 -4.95 -15.97
C ASP A 202 -13.10 -4.28 -15.50
N GLY A 203 -14.21 -5.02 -15.40
CA GLY A 203 -15.47 -4.51 -14.86
C GLY A 203 -15.32 -3.98 -13.43
N ALA A 204 -14.63 -4.72 -12.56
CA ALA A 204 -14.36 -4.28 -11.19
C ALA A 204 -13.45 -3.04 -11.13
N ARG A 205 -12.50 -2.90 -12.05
CA ARG A 205 -11.68 -1.67 -12.18
C ARG A 205 -12.47 -0.51 -12.75
N ILE A 206 -13.35 -0.75 -13.73
CA ILE A 206 -14.25 0.28 -14.28
C ILE A 206 -15.13 0.87 -13.17
N SER A 207 -15.71 0.06 -12.28
CA SER A 207 -16.49 0.58 -11.15
C SER A 207 -15.68 1.51 -10.23
N VAL A 208 -14.38 1.24 -10.05
CA VAL A 208 -13.48 2.14 -9.33
C VAL A 208 -13.24 3.43 -10.12
N MET A 209 -12.98 3.33 -11.42
CA MET A 209 -12.77 4.48 -12.30
C MET A 209 -14.00 5.39 -12.36
N GLU A 210 -15.21 4.82 -12.44
CA GLU A 210 -16.49 5.53 -12.37
C GLU A 210 -16.62 6.31 -11.07
N LEU A 211 -16.31 5.67 -9.93
CA LEU A 211 -16.35 6.34 -8.63
C LEU A 211 -15.35 7.52 -8.58
N LEU A 212 -14.14 7.35 -9.11
CA LEU A 212 -13.13 8.41 -9.14
C LEU A 212 -13.58 9.59 -10.00
N VAL A 213 -14.10 9.34 -11.21
CA VAL A 213 -14.60 10.39 -12.10
C VAL A 213 -15.79 11.12 -11.48
N LYS A 214 -16.73 10.39 -10.85
CA LYS A 214 -17.86 10.99 -10.11
C LYS A 214 -17.41 11.93 -8.99
N ASN A 215 -16.24 11.69 -8.41
CA ASN A 215 -15.67 12.53 -7.35
C ASN A 215 -14.64 13.57 -7.86
N GLY A 216 -14.51 13.75 -9.17
CA GLY A 216 -13.75 14.86 -9.76
C GLY A 216 -12.47 14.48 -10.50
N ALA A 217 -12.10 13.19 -10.55
CA ALA A 217 -10.94 12.76 -11.34
C ALA A 217 -11.21 13.02 -12.84
N ARG A 218 -10.27 13.66 -13.54
CA ARG A 218 -10.47 13.99 -14.96
C ARG A 218 -9.83 12.91 -15.82
N VAL A 219 -10.55 12.48 -16.85
CA VAL A 219 -10.13 11.36 -17.72
C VAL A 219 -8.85 11.60 -18.53
N ASN A 220 -8.43 12.86 -18.61
CA ASN A 220 -7.22 13.31 -19.31
C ASN A 220 -6.14 13.83 -18.33
N ASP A 221 -6.32 13.64 -17.01
CA ASP A 221 -5.30 14.06 -16.04
C ASP A 221 -4.02 13.25 -16.24
N LYS A 222 -2.91 13.98 -16.21
CA LYS A 222 -1.59 13.43 -16.46
C LYS A 222 -0.93 13.05 -15.14
N LEU A 223 -0.43 11.82 -15.05
CA LEU A 223 0.53 11.44 -14.01
C LEU A 223 1.80 12.30 -14.14
N ILE A 224 2.10 13.06 -13.09
CA ILE A 224 3.35 13.80 -12.96
C ILE A 224 4.37 12.90 -12.26
N SER A 225 5.39 12.47 -13.00
CA SER A 225 6.47 11.65 -12.47
C SER A 225 7.81 12.09 -13.05
N ARG A 226 8.86 11.99 -12.23
CA ARG A 226 10.25 12.14 -12.71
C ARG A 226 10.72 10.96 -13.56
N HIS A 227 10.00 9.84 -13.49
CA HIS A 227 10.28 8.64 -14.26
C HIS A 227 9.51 8.69 -15.58
N MET A 228 10.09 8.07 -16.59
CA MET A 228 9.41 7.83 -17.86
C MET A 228 8.18 6.95 -17.60
N THR A 229 6.97 7.48 -17.85
CA THR A 229 5.68 6.79 -17.62
C THR A 229 4.68 7.01 -18.76
N ALA A 230 3.63 6.18 -18.82
CA ALA A 230 2.55 6.27 -19.82
C ALA A 230 1.77 7.59 -19.77
N GLN A 231 1.88 8.33 -18.65
CA GLN A 231 1.32 9.65 -18.38
C GLN A 231 -0.21 9.74 -18.34
N TYR A 232 -0.94 9.19 -19.29
CA TYR A 232 -2.41 9.30 -19.35
C TYR A 232 -3.12 7.97 -19.04
N PRO A 233 -4.31 7.99 -18.40
CA PRO A 233 -5.05 6.77 -18.06
C PRO A 233 -5.28 5.84 -19.25
N ILE A 234 -5.67 6.37 -20.42
CA ILE A 234 -5.90 5.55 -21.62
C ILE A 234 -4.62 4.91 -22.15
N VAL A 235 -3.49 5.61 -22.09
CA VAL A 235 -2.21 5.04 -22.51
C VAL A 235 -1.86 3.87 -21.58
N ASN A 236 -2.01 4.07 -20.27
CA ASN A 236 -1.75 3.01 -19.28
C ASN A 236 -2.66 1.79 -19.47
N ALA A 237 -3.96 1.99 -19.74
CA ALA A 237 -4.91 0.92 -20.03
C ALA A 237 -4.54 0.12 -21.31
N VAL A 238 -4.09 0.81 -22.36
CA VAL A 238 -3.59 0.16 -23.58
C VAL A 238 -2.32 -0.64 -23.30
N MET A 239 -1.39 -0.11 -22.48
CA MET A 239 -0.14 -0.79 -22.13
C MET A 239 -0.35 -2.13 -21.42
N VAL A 240 -1.37 -2.22 -20.57
CA VAL A 240 -1.71 -3.45 -19.85
C VAL A 240 -2.74 -4.32 -20.58
N GLY A 241 -3.11 -3.96 -21.82
CA GLY A 241 -4.02 -4.75 -22.64
C GLY A 241 -5.47 -4.76 -22.16
N ALA A 242 -5.89 -3.80 -21.32
CA ALA A 242 -7.21 -3.76 -20.72
C ALA A 242 -8.25 -3.14 -21.66
N ILE A 243 -8.72 -3.92 -22.62
CA ILE A 243 -9.59 -3.48 -23.72
C ILE A 243 -10.88 -2.84 -23.20
N GLU A 244 -11.52 -3.42 -22.18
CA GLU A 244 -12.80 -2.91 -21.68
C GLU A 244 -12.59 -1.56 -20.97
N ARG A 245 -11.46 -1.37 -20.28
CA ARG A 245 -11.08 -0.07 -19.71
C ARG A 245 -10.78 0.98 -20.78
N VAL A 246 -10.17 0.57 -21.90
CA VAL A 246 -9.95 1.47 -23.06
C VAL A 246 -11.28 1.90 -23.68
N LYS A 247 -12.23 0.97 -23.89
CA LYS A 247 -13.57 1.28 -24.40
C LYS A 247 -14.30 2.27 -23.49
N TRP A 248 -14.25 2.03 -22.18
CA TRP A 248 -14.88 2.93 -21.19
C TRP A 248 -14.23 4.32 -21.18
N LEU A 249 -12.91 4.44 -21.18
CA LEU A 249 -12.23 5.75 -21.23
C LEU A 249 -12.60 6.55 -22.48
N LEU A 250 -12.73 5.89 -23.63
CA LEU A 250 -13.20 6.54 -24.86
C LEU A 250 -14.65 7.01 -24.76
N SER A 251 -15.54 6.25 -24.10
CA SER A 251 -16.93 6.70 -23.89
C SER A 251 -17.03 7.90 -22.95
N GLU A 252 -16.07 8.05 -22.01
CA GLU A 252 -15.96 9.22 -21.14
C GLU A 252 -15.27 10.43 -21.80
N GLY A 253 -14.92 10.35 -23.09
CA GLY A 253 -14.36 11.46 -23.85
C GLY A 253 -12.85 11.67 -23.67
N THR A 254 -12.10 10.64 -23.29
CA THR A 254 -10.63 10.68 -23.33
C THR A 254 -10.13 10.94 -24.76
N ASP A 255 -9.10 11.78 -24.91
CA ASP A 255 -8.42 11.99 -26.18
C ASP A 255 -7.30 10.94 -26.37
N PRO A 256 -7.45 9.98 -27.32
CA PRO A 256 -6.48 8.92 -27.55
C PRO A 256 -5.20 9.40 -28.26
N ASP A 257 -5.15 10.66 -28.71
CA ASP A 257 -4.01 11.26 -29.39
C ASP A 257 -3.15 12.15 -28.46
N MET A 258 -3.54 12.32 -27.19
CA MET A 258 -2.69 12.99 -26.20
C MET A 258 -1.34 12.31 -26.08
N LYS A 259 -0.28 13.07 -26.39
CA LYS A 259 1.09 12.54 -26.41
C LYS A 259 1.76 12.74 -25.08
N GLY A 260 2.17 11.62 -24.48
CA GLY A 260 3.12 11.60 -23.39
C GLY A 260 4.54 11.33 -23.88
N GLN A 261 5.44 11.08 -22.93
CA GLN A 261 6.81 10.64 -23.23
C GLN A 261 6.88 9.30 -23.98
N PHE A 262 5.85 8.45 -23.88
CA PHE A 262 5.72 7.18 -24.60
C PHE A 262 4.88 7.26 -25.88
N GLY A 263 4.48 8.47 -26.30
CA GLY A 263 3.52 8.68 -27.39
C GLY A 263 2.08 8.67 -26.90
N SER A 264 1.14 8.55 -27.83
CA SER A 264 -0.29 8.46 -27.54
C SER A 264 -0.79 7.02 -27.42
N ALA A 265 -2.06 6.85 -27.03
CA ALA A 265 -2.70 5.53 -26.99
C ALA A 265 -2.69 4.85 -28.36
N ARG A 266 -2.94 5.64 -29.42
CA ARG A 266 -2.88 5.19 -30.81
C ARG A 266 -1.47 4.80 -31.25
N ASP A 267 -0.45 5.56 -30.85
CA ASP A 267 0.94 5.24 -31.17
C ASP A 267 1.39 3.91 -30.55
N TYR A 268 0.94 3.63 -29.31
CA TYR A 268 1.27 2.38 -28.63
C TYR A 268 0.49 1.19 -29.21
N ALA A 269 -0.80 1.37 -29.48
CA ALA A 269 -1.66 0.31 -30.02
C ALA A 269 -1.15 -0.26 -31.36
N ARG A 270 -0.59 0.59 -32.22
CA ARG A 270 0.03 0.14 -33.49
C ARG A 270 1.19 -0.83 -33.28
N LYS A 271 1.98 -0.64 -32.22
CA LYS A 271 3.25 -1.35 -32.01
C LYS A 271 3.08 -2.71 -31.33
N VAL A 272 2.23 -2.77 -30.30
CA VAL A 272 2.30 -3.86 -29.30
C VAL A 272 0.94 -4.31 -28.77
N SER A 273 -0.19 -3.86 -29.34
CA SER A 273 -1.52 -4.26 -28.88
C SER A 273 -2.21 -5.28 -29.81
N SER A 274 -3.25 -5.92 -29.27
CA SER A 274 -4.10 -6.85 -30.02
C SER A 274 -4.85 -6.16 -31.17
N ASP A 275 -5.29 -6.94 -32.16
CA ASP A 275 -6.08 -6.42 -33.28
C ASP A 275 -7.41 -5.81 -32.83
N GLU A 276 -7.99 -6.30 -31.72
CA GLU A 276 -9.18 -5.69 -31.14
C GLU A 276 -8.88 -4.28 -30.62
N THR A 277 -7.80 -4.10 -29.84
CA THR A 277 -7.38 -2.77 -29.38
C THR A 277 -7.10 -1.83 -30.54
N LYS A 278 -6.45 -2.31 -31.61
CA LYS A 278 -6.20 -1.51 -32.82
C LYS A 278 -7.49 -1.08 -33.52
N ARG A 279 -8.50 -1.96 -33.61
CA ARG A 279 -9.82 -1.62 -34.16
C ARG A 279 -10.52 -0.58 -33.31
N VAL A 280 -10.54 -0.75 -31.97
CA VAL A 280 -11.16 0.20 -31.03
C VAL A 280 -10.52 1.59 -31.17
N LEU A 281 -9.19 1.66 -31.30
CA LEU A 281 -8.46 2.93 -31.46
C LEU A 281 -8.37 3.43 -32.90
N GLN A 282 -8.95 2.70 -33.87
CA GLN A 282 -8.95 3.04 -35.31
C GLN A 282 -7.52 3.19 -35.88
N VAL A 283 -6.65 2.22 -35.57
CA VAL A 283 -5.24 2.17 -36.02
C VAL A 283 -4.86 0.85 -36.67
N LEU A 284 -5.85 0.04 -37.05
CA LEU A 284 -5.68 -1.20 -37.80
C LEU A 284 -5.31 -0.90 -39.27
#